data_AF-A0A562M8E4-F1
#
_entry.id   AF-A0A562M8E4-F1
#
_cell.length_a   1.000
_cell.length_b   1.000
_cell.length_c   1.000
_cell.angle_alpha   90.00
_cell.angle_beta   90.00
_cell.angle_gamma   90.00
#
_symmetry.space_group_name_H-M   'P 1'
#
loop_
_entity.id
_entity.type
_entity.pdbx_description
1 polymer ?
#
loop_
_entity_poly.entity_id
_entity_poly.type
_entity_poly.pdbx_seq_one_letter_code
_entity_poly.pdbx_strand_id
1 'polypeptide(L)'
;MNISLIKRQFIDYIMNLSANHFKKYLLIYFLLFLTPQLNFGQATSTKFNNLYRLIASKDFFTARDLFKVNKTFLNAHEQLFILAILDNAFNRPIASNKKIALLNTATEELPDTLRLKIRRIQEDNFVKLKDYDEAKQTTQKILLEFDPLLSTDTRADLRNNLKIW
;
A
#
# COMPACT_ATOMS: atom_id res chain seq x y z
N MET A 1 -49.78 36.96 -44.02
CA MET A 1 -48.66 36.30 -43.32
C MET A 1 -49.02 36.19 -41.84
N ASN A 2 -49.19 34.97 -41.30
CA ASN A 2 -49.75 34.79 -39.96
C ASN A 2 -48.64 34.88 -38.89
N ILE A 3 -48.48 36.07 -38.32
CA ILE A 3 -47.41 36.43 -37.37
C ILE A 3 -47.44 35.55 -36.12
N SER A 4 -48.62 35.05 -35.72
CA SER A 4 -48.74 34.14 -34.55
C SER A 4 -48.15 32.75 -34.82
N LEU A 5 -48.28 32.24 -36.05
CA LEU A 5 -47.72 30.95 -36.46
C LEU A 5 -46.19 31.01 -36.49
N ILE A 6 -45.63 32.12 -37.00
CA ILE A 6 -44.18 32.36 -37.08
C ILE A 6 -43.59 32.50 -35.67
N LYS A 7 -44.25 33.24 -34.77
CA LYS A 7 -43.82 33.33 -33.36
C LYS A 7 -43.81 31.97 -32.68
N ARG A 8 -44.81 31.13 -32.91
CA ARG A 8 -44.89 29.79 -32.32
C ARG A 8 -43.76 28.88 -32.80
N GLN A 9 -43.53 28.83 -34.11
CA GLN A 9 -42.43 28.05 -34.69
C GLN A 9 -41.05 28.51 -34.21
N PHE A 10 -40.85 29.82 -34.01
CA PHE A 10 -39.61 30.37 -33.47
C PHE A 10 -39.39 29.99 -31.99
N ILE A 11 -40.44 30.04 -31.17
CA ILE A 11 -40.39 29.61 -29.76
C ILE A 11 -40.09 28.11 -29.67
N ASP A 12 -40.76 27.29 -30.47
CA ASP A 12 -40.55 25.83 -30.51
C ASP A 12 -39.12 25.49 -30.97
N TYR A 13 -38.57 26.25 -31.92
CA TYR A 13 -37.18 26.11 -32.36
C TYR A 13 -36.18 26.45 -31.23
N ILE A 14 -36.39 27.55 -30.50
CA ILE A 14 -35.52 27.93 -29.38
C ILE A 14 -35.61 26.93 -28.21
N MET A 15 -36.81 26.43 -27.89
CA MET A 15 -36.97 25.42 -26.84
C MET A 15 -36.32 24.09 -27.20
N ASN A 16 -36.41 23.63 -28.46
CA ASN A 16 -35.71 22.44 -28.92
C ASN A 16 -34.19 22.64 -28.96
N LEU A 17 -33.72 23.84 -29.32
CA LEU A 17 -32.30 24.17 -29.29
C LEU A 17 -31.76 24.10 -27.86
N SER A 18 -32.43 24.70 -26.87
CA SER A 18 -31.97 24.65 -25.47
C SER A 18 -31.98 23.25 -24.87
N ALA A 19 -32.99 22.43 -25.19
CA ALA A 19 -33.09 21.04 -24.75
C ALA A 19 -31.95 20.17 -25.32
N ASN A 20 -31.54 20.41 -26.58
CA ASN A 20 -30.43 19.70 -27.21
C ASN A 20 -29.07 20.10 -26.61
N HIS A 21 -28.89 21.36 -26.22
CA HIS A 21 -27.69 21.79 -25.48
C HIS A 21 -27.65 21.17 -24.09
N PHE A 22 -28.76 21.19 -23.34
CA PHE A 22 -28.84 20.57 -22.01
C PHE A 22 -28.54 19.06 -22.05
N LYS A 23 -29.10 18.32 -23.02
CA LYS A 23 -28.79 16.91 -23.24
C LYS A 23 -27.32 16.68 -23.59
N LYS A 24 -26.72 17.56 -24.40
CA LYS A 24 -25.29 17.49 -24.77
C LYS A 24 -24.39 17.69 -23.55
N TYR A 25 -24.69 18.66 -22.69
CA TYR A 25 -23.95 18.88 -21.45
C TYR A 25 -24.14 17.73 -20.45
N LEU A 26 -25.37 17.22 -20.29
CA LEU A 26 -25.66 16.06 -19.45
C LEU A 26 -24.90 14.80 -19.91
N LEU A 27 -24.81 14.58 -21.23
CA LEU A 27 -24.04 13.49 -21.81
C LEU A 27 -22.53 13.65 -21.56
N ILE A 28 -22.00 14.88 -21.62
CA ILE A 28 -20.59 15.18 -21.32
C ILE A 28 -20.29 14.92 -19.83
N TYR A 29 -21.16 15.34 -18.92
CA TYR A 29 -21.00 15.05 -17.48
C TYR A 29 -21.09 13.55 -17.17
N PHE A 30 -21.97 12.81 -17.85
CA PHE A 30 -22.07 11.36 -17.73
C PHE A 30 -20.82 10.63 -18.28
N LEU A 31 -20.26 11.10 -19.40
CA LEU A 31 -19.01 10.58 -19.98
C LEU A 31 -17.79 10.86 -19.08
N LEU A 32 -17.75 12.00 -18.38
CA LEU A 32 -16.70 12.31 -17.41
C LEU A 32 -16.78 11.41 -16.16
N PHE A 33 -17.99 10.97 -15.78
CA PHE A 33 -18.22 10.04 -14.67
C PHE A 33 -17.85 8.57 -15.01
N LEU A 34 -17.75 8.25 -16.30
CA LEU A 34 -17.41 6.93 -16.84
C LEU A 34 -15.91 6.74 -17.09
N THR A 35 -15.05 7.67 -16.68
CA THR A 35 -13.62 7.37 -16.64
C THR A 35 -13.44 6.22 -15.66
N PRO A 36 -13.04 5.01 -16.13
CA PRO A 36 -12.73 3.94 -15.21
C PRO A 36 -11.64 4.47 -14.31
N GLN A 37 -11.83 4.29 -13.01
CA GLN A 37 -10.76 4.39 -12.03
C GLN A 37 -9.66 3.44 -12.52
N LEU A 38 -8.70 3.97 -13.29
CA LEU A 38 -7.41 3.34 -13.49
C LEU A 38 -6.75 3.40 -12.12
N ASN A 39 -7.12 2.43 -11.29
CA ASN A 39 -6.43 2.10 -10.08
C ASN A 39 -5.02 1.74 -10.54
N PHE A 40 -4.11 2.71 -10.51
CA PHE A 40 -2.68 2.44 -10.41
C PHE A 40 -2.39 1.88 -9.02
N GLY A 41 -3.07 0.79 -8.65
CA GLY A 41 -2.56 -0.11 -7.64
C GLY A 41 -1.34 -0.76 -8.27
N GLN A 42 -0.17 -0.47 -7.71
CA GLN A 42 1.07 -1.18 -8.02
C GLN A 42 0.74 -2.67 -8.05
N ALA A 43 0.77 -3.28 -9.24
CA ALA A 43 0.35 -4.67 -9.41
C ALA A 43 1.40 -5.56 -8.72
N THR A 44 1.19 -5.85 -7.44
CA THR A 44 2.03 -6.78 -6.70
C THR A 44 1.98 -8.12 -7.42
N SER A 45 3.15 -8.70 -7.67
CA SER A 45 3.20 -9.93 -8.44
C SER A 45 2.40 -11.03 -7.72
N THR A 46 1.66 -11.86 -8.47
CA THR A 46 0.95 -13.03 -7.91
C THR A 46 1.89 -13.93 -7.11
N LYS A 47 3.19 -13.94 -7.46
CA LYS A 47 4.24 -14.66 -6.75
C LYS A 47 4.57 -14.02 -5.40
N PHE A 48 4.69 -12.69 -5.34
CA PHE A 48 4.85 -11.96 -4.09
C PHE A 48 3.68 -12.22 -3.13
N ASN A 49 2.44 -12.08 -3.62
CA ASN A 49 1.25 -12.28 -2.78
C ASN A 49 1.17 -13.70 -2.19
N ASN A 50 1.57 -14.71 -2.95
CA ASN A 50 1.64 -16.09 -2.44
C ASN A 50 2.71 -16.26 -1.36
N LEU A 51 3.90 -15.70 -1.56
CA LEU A 51 4.97 -15.72 -0.55
C LEU A 51 4.57 -14.93 0.71
N TYR A 52 3.95 -13.78 0.52
CA TYR A 52 3.49 -12.94 1.62
C TYR A 52 2.41 -13.63 2.45
N ARG A 53 1.50 -14.37 1.81
CA ARG A 53 0.50 -15.19 2.51
C ARG A 53 1.13 -16.26 3.40
N LEU A 54 2.16 -16.96 2.91
CA LEU A 54 2.90 -17.96 3.71
C LEU A 54 3.61 -17.29 4.91
N ILE A 55 4.21 -16.12 4.68
CA ILE A 55 4.82 -15.32 5.75
C ILE A 55 3.77 -14.88 6.78
N ALA A 56 2.60 -14.43 6.34
CA ALA A 56 1.51 -14.00 7.21
C ALA A 56 0.98 -15.17 8.06
N SER A 57 0.93 -16.38 7.51
CA SER A 57 0.60 -17.60 8.23
C SER A 57 1.77 -18.22 9.00
N LYS A 58 2.92 -17.52 9.07
CA LYS A 58 4.16 -17.97 9.73
C LYS A 58 4.75 -19.27 9.19
N ASP A 59 4.41 -19.66 7.96
CA ASP A 59 5.00 -20.80 7.28
C ASP A 59 6.32 -20.40 6.58
N PHE A 60 7.34 -20.13 7.41
CA PHE A 60 8.62 -19.59 6.95
C PHE A 60 9.47 -20.60 6.18
N PHE A 61 9.29 -21.90 6.43
CA PHE A 61 10.02 -22.96 5.71
C PHE A 61 9.49 -23.09 4.28
N THR A 62 8.16 -23.17 4.10
CA THR A 62 7.57 -23.21 2.76
C THR A 62 7.83 -21.88 2.02
N ALA A 63 7.72 -20.74 2.71
CA ALA A 63 8.03 -19.44 2.11
C ALA A 63 9.49 -19.37 1.62
N ARG A 64 10.46 -19.87 2.39
CA ARG A 64 11.87 -19.92 1.99
C ARG A 64 12.08 -20.78 0.75
N ASP A 65 11.50 -21.96 0.71
CA ASP A 65 11.73 -22.89 -0.40
C ASP A 65 11.00 -22.42 -1.67
N LEU A 66 9.80 -21.88 -1.53
CA LEU A 66 9.10 -21.22 -2.63
C LEU A 66 9.82 -19.97 -3.13
N PHE A 67 10.46 -19.21 -2.24
CA PHE A 67 11.24 -18.03 -2.61
C PHE A 67 12.45 -18.41 -3.47
N LYS A 68 13.18 -19.48 -3.13
CA LYS A 68 14.34 -19.94 -3.92
C LYS A 68 13.95 -20.22 -5.38
N VAL A 69 12.78 -20.83 -5.58
CA VAL A 69 12.26 -21.17 -6.92
C VAL A 69 11.76 -19.93 -7.66
N ASN A 70 11.09 -19.02 -6.96
CA ASN A 70 10.42 -17.87 -7.60
C ASN A 70 11.24 -16.58 -7.63
N LYS A 71 12.45 -16.57 -7.05
CA LYS A 71 13.25 -15.34 -6.85
C LYS A 71 13.39 -14.49 -8.11
N THR A 72 13.61 -15.12 -9.26
CA THR A 72 13.80 -14.44 -10.56
C THR A 72 12.54 -13.75 -11.08
N PHE A 73 11.36 -14.09 -10.56
CA PHE A 73 10.08 -13.48 -10.92
C PHE A 73 9.66 -12.33 -10.00
N LEU A 74 10.46 -12.06 -8.97
CA LEU A 74 10.24 -10.94 -8.06
C LEU A 74 11.16 -9.78 -8.47
N ASN A 75 10.66 -8.56 -8.36
CA ASN A 75 11.51 -7.38 -8.51
C ASN A 75 12.48 -7.24 -7.32
N ALA A 76 13.47 -6.35 -7.43
CA ALA A 76 14.48 -6.20 -6.39
C ALA A 76 13.90 -5.81 -5.00
N HIS A 77 12.88 -4.95 -4.97
CA HIS A 77 12.20 -4.54 -3.74
C HIS A 77 11.47 -5.71 -3.08
N GLU A 78 10.67 -6.45 -3.86
CA GLU A 78 9.97 -7.64 -3.39
C GLU A 78 10.96 -8.68 -2.86
N GLN A 79 12.09 -8.89 -3.54
CA GLN A 79 13.13 -9.80 -3.07
C GLN A 79 13.72 -9.37 -1.73
N LEU A 80 14.08 -8.10 -1.59
CA LEU A 80 14.63 -7.56 -0.35
C LEU A 80 13.61 -7.66 0.80
N PHE A 81 12.35 -7.34 0.53
CA PHE A 81 11.27 -7.43 1.50
C PHE A 81 11.09 -8.86 2.04
N ILE A 82 10.94 -9.84 1.14
CA ILE A 82 10.77 -11.24 1.52
C ILE A 82 12.00 -11.75 2.27
N LEU A 83 13.21 -11.43 1.79
CA LEU A 83 14.44 -11.89 2.41
C LEU A 83 14.69 -11.27 3.80
N ALA A 84 14.33 -10.01 4.02
CA ALA A 84 14.45 -9.40 5.35
C ALA A 84 13.62 -10.18 6.39
N ILE A 85 12.38 -10.52 6.03
CA ILE A 85 11.49 -11.29 6.91
C ILE A 85 12.02 -12.71 7.12
N LEU A 86 12.47 -13.39 6.07
CA LEU A 86 13.03 -14.73 6.20
C LEU A 86 14.30 -14.74 7.04
N ASP A 87 15.22 -13.80 6.83
CA ASP A 87 16.44 -13.70 7.64
C ASP A 87 16.11 -13.46 9.12
N ASN A 88 15.14 -12.62 9.44
CA ASN A 88 14.66 -12.44 10.80
C ASN A 88 14.10 -13.76 11.39
N ALA A 89 13.24 -14.45 10.65
CA ALA A 89 12.62 -15.70 11.07
C ALA A 89 13.65 -16.83 11.30
N PHE A 90 14.72 -16.86 10.51
CA PHE A 90 15.83 -17.81 10.63
C PHE A 90 16.98 -17.30 11.50
N ASN A 91 16.71 -16.32 12.38
CA ASN A 91 17.65 -15.79 13.38
C ASN A 91 18.96 -15.22 12.79
N ARG A 92 18.84 -14.43 11.72
CA ARG A 92 19.93 -13.71 11.04
C ARG A 92 19.68 -12.19 11.08
N PRO A 93 19.58 -11.57 12.27
CA PRO A 93 19.13 -10.19 12.42
C PRO A 93 20.03 -9.17 11.70
N ILE A 94 21.35 -9.39 11.64
CA ILE A 94 22.28 -8.51 10.91
C ILE A 94 21.98 -8.53 9.40
N ALA A 95 21.76 -9.72 8.83
CA ALA A 95 21.48 -9.87 7.40
C ALA A 95 20.10 -9.29 7.04
N SER A 96 19.14 -9.42 7.95
CA SER A 96 17.82 -8.79 7.86
C SER A 96 17.95 -7.26 7.88
N ASN A 97 18.61 -6.67 8.90
CA ASN A 97 18.77 -5.22 9.02
C ASN A 97 19.49 -4.59 7.82
N LYS A 98 20.48 -5.29 7.22
CA LYS A 98 21.09 -4.84 5.96
C LYS A 98 20.08 -4.68 4.82
N LYS A 99 19.12 -5.61 4.70
CA LYS A 99 18.08 -5.55 3.66
C LYS A 99 17.04 -4.48 3.95
N ILE A 100 16.69 -4.30 5.23
CA ILE A 100 15.81 -3.22 5.68
C ILE A 100 16.42 -1.86 5.38
N ALA A 101 17.73 -1.69 5.60
CA ALA A 101 18.43 -0.46 5.23
C ALA A 101 18.32 -0.17 3.73
N LEU A 102 18.54 -1.18 2.88
CA LEU A 102 18.39 -1.04 1.42
C LEU A 102 16.96 -0.66 1.01
N LEU A 103 15.94 -1.26 1.63
CA LEU A 103 14.54 -0.91 1.39
C LEU A 103 14.22 0.54 1.78
N ASN A 104 14.80 1.04 2.87
CA ASN A 104 14.56 2.40 3.34
C ASN A 104 15.25 3.48 2.48
N THR A 105 16.30 3.13 1.75
CA THR A 105 17.05 4.06 0.88
C THR A 105 16.56 4.08 -0.56
N ALA A 106 15.62 3.21 -0.89
CA ALA A 106 15.20 3.02 -2.27
C ALA A 106 14.13 4.03 -2.70
N THR A 107 14.08 4.35 -3.99
CA THR A 107 13.21 5.39 -4.54
C THR A 107 11.74 5.00 -4.57
N GLU A 108 11.45 3.70 -4.63
CA GLU A 108 10.09 3.16 -4.63
C GLU A 108 9.66 2.86 -3.19
N GLU A 109 8.75 3.68 -2.65
CA GLU A 109 8.26 3.47 -1.29
C GLU A 109 7.33 2.26 -1.21
N LEU A 110 7.51 1.47 -0.15
CA LEU A 110 6.58 0.40 0.20
C LEU A 110 5.25 1.01 0.70
N PRO A 111 4.10 0.37 0.44
CA PRO A 111 2.86 0.69 1.12
C PRO A 111 3.03 0.71 2.65
N ASP A 112 2.31 1.59 3.35
CA ASP A 112 2.51 1.79 4.80
C ASP A 112 2.34 0.52 5.63
N THR A 113 1.44 -0.39 5.22
CA THR A 113 1.27 -1.69 5.87
C THR A 113 2.52 -2.56 5.79
N LEU A 114 3.23 -2.52 4.65
CA LEU A 114 4.50 -3.22 4.44
C LEU A 114 5.66 -2.50 5.15
N ARG A 115 5.68 -1.17 5.15
CA ARG A 115 6.66 -0.38 5.93
C ARG A 115 6.56 -0.67 7.42
N LEU A 116 5.34 -0.66 7.98
CA LEU A 116 5.08 -1.03 9.37
C LEU A 116 5.57 -2.45 9.66
N LYS A 117 5.27 -3.41 8.77
CA LYS A 117 5.75 -4.79 8.91
C LYS A 117 7.27 -4.85 9.01
N ILE A 118 7.99 -4.14 8.14
CA ILE A 118 9.45 -4.09 8.15
C ILE A 118 9.99 -3.41 9.41
N ARG A 119 9.36 -2.34 9.90
CA ARG A 119 9.76 -1.70 11.16
C ARG A 119 9.61 -2.62 12.36
N ARG A 120 8.53 -3.41 12.43
CA ARG A 120 8.33 -4.41 13.50
C ARG A 120 9.39 -5.52 13.44
N ILE A 121 9.79 -5.93 12.23
CA ILE A 121 10.89 -6.88 12.05
C ILE A 121 12.24 -6.25 12.46
N GLN A 122 12.43 -4.95 12.21
CA GLN A 122 13.62 -4.23 12.60
C GLN A 122 13.75 -4.11 14.13
N GLU A 123 12.67 -3.76 14.82
CA GLU A 123 12.58 -3.77 16.29
C GLU A 123 12.97 -5.14 16.85
N ASP A 124 12.38 -6.22 16.35
CA ASP A 124 12.69 -7.59 16.78
C ASP A 124 14.16 -7.98 16.49
N ASN A 125 14.74 -7.53 15.37
CA ASN A 125 16.17 -7.74 15.10
C ASN A 125 17.04 -7.06 16.16
N PHE A 126 16.71 -5.83 16.55
CA PHE A 126 17.46 -5.09 17.56
C PHE A 126 17.35 -5.75 18.95
N VAL A 127 16.17 -6.24 19.32
CA VAL A 127 15.99 -7.04 20.54
C VAL A 127 16.84 -8.32 20.50
N LYS A 128 16.81 -9.07 19.39
CA LYS A 128 17.66 -10.28 19.19
C LYS A 128 19.15 -9.98 19.28
N LEU A 129 19.56 -8.77 18.86
CA LEU A 129 20.94 -8.29 18.94
C LEU A 129 21.31 -7.67 20.29
N LYS A 130 20.34 -7.54 21.21
CA LYS A 130 20.48 -6.84 22.50
C LYS A 130 20.82 -5.35 22.34
N ASP A 131 20.48 -4.77 21.20
CA ASP A 131 20.63 -3.35 20.91
C ASP A 131 19.32 -2.62 21.29
N TYR A 132 19.15 -2.44 22.60
CA TYR A 132 17.90 -1.94 23.15
C TYR A 132 17.65 -0.47 22.86
N ASP A 133 18.71 0.31 22.65
CA ASP A 133 18.61 1.72 22.26
C ASP A 133 17.98 1.85 20.87
N GLU A 134 18.45 1.06 19.90
CA GLU A 134 17.86 1.05 18.55
C GLU A 134 16.46 0.41 18.53
N ALA A 135 16.20 -0.60 19.38
CA ALA A 135 14.86 -1.14 19.56
C ALA A 135 13.87 -0.08 20.06
N LYS A 136 14.29 0.73 21.03
CA LYS A 136 13.52 1.87 21.57
C LYS A 136 13.22 2.91 20.51
N GLN A 137 14.25 3.36 19.80
CA GLN A 137 14.09 4.37 18.74
C GLN A 137 13.16 3.86 17.64
N THR A 138 13.29 2.59 17.25
CA THR A 138 12.40 1.97 16.26
C THR A 138 10.97 1.89 16.76
N THR A 139 10.75 1.53 18.02
CA THR A 139 9.43 1.48 18.67
C THR A 139 8.76 2.86 18.69
N GLN A 140 9.52 3.91 19.03
CA GLN A 140 9.03 5.29 19.00
C GLN A 140 8.65 5.73 17.58
N LYS A 141 9.47 5.40 16.57
CA LYS A 141 9.14 5.67 15.15
C LYS A 141 7.87 4.95 14.73
N ILE A 142 7.66 3.70 15.15
CA ILE A 142 6.42 2.95 14.88
C ILE A 142 5.20 3.69 15.44
N LEU A 143 5.26 4.08 16.71
CA LEU A 143 4.18 4.79 17.38
C LEU A 143 3.92 6.19 16.81
N LEU A 144 4.93 6.83 16.23
CA LEU A 144 4.78 8.16 15.65
C LEU A 144 4.23 8.10 14.22
N GLU A 145 4.82 7.26 13.37
CA GLU A 145 4.57 7.25 11.92
C GLU A 145 3.38 6.34 11.54
N PHE A 146 3.06 5.32 12.35
CA PHE A 146 2.10 4.28 11.98
C PHE A 146 0.94 4.14 12.96
N ASP A 147 0.76 5.07 13.92
CA ASP A 147 -0.32 5.02 14.91
C ASP A 147 -1.72 4.72 14.33
N PRO A 148 -2.11 5.29 13.16
CA PRO A 148 -3.43 5.01 12.57
C PRO A 148 -3.61 3.56 12.11
N LEU A 149 -2.52 2.82 11.90
CA LEU A 149 -2.55 1.42 11.45
C LEU A 149 -2.46 0.42 12.60
N LEU A 150 -2.26 0.89 13.84
CA LEU A 150 -2.12 0.01 15.00
C LEU A 150 -3.49 -0.32 15.60
N SER A 151 -3.69 -1.59 15.95
CA SER A 151 -4.78 -1.96 16.84
C SER A 151 -4.53 -1.41 18.25
N THR A 152 -5.61 -1.27 19.04
CA THR A 152 -5.51 -0.84 20.44
C THR A 152 -4.51 -1.68 21.23
N ASP A 153 -4.58 -3.01 21.06
CA ASP A 153 -3.68 -3.95 21.75
C ASP A 153 -2.24 -3.78 21.29
N THR A 154 -2.00 -3.70 19.98
CA THR A 154 -0.63 -3.54 19.45
C THR A 154 0.00 -2.23 19.91
N ARG A 155 -0.79 -1.14 19.96
CA ARG A 155 -0.34 0.15 20.49
C ARG A 155 0.00 0.08 21.97
N ALA A 156 -0.81 -0.63 22.76
CA ALA A 156 -0.54 -0.83 24.19
C ALA A 156 0.74 -1.64 24.42
N ASP A 157 0.94 -2.71 23.67
CA ASP A 157 2.15 -3.54 23.71
C ASP A 157 3.41 -2.73 23.39
N LEU A 158 3.38 -1.95 22.30
CA LEU A 158 4.48 -1.05 21.92
C LEU A 158 4.80 -0.02 23.00
N ARG A 159 3.80 0.52 23.70
CA ARG A 159 4.02 1.44 24.82
C ARG A 159 4.58 0.75 26.06
N ASN A 160 4.22 -0.50 26.28
CA ASN A 160 4.77 -1.30 27.37
C ASN A 160 6.24 -1.68 27.10
N ASN A 161 6.53 -2.05 25.87
CA ASN A 161 7.87 -2.31 25.35
C ASN A 161 8.85 -1.16 25.66
N LEU A 162 8.44 0.10 25.48
CA LEU A 162 9.24 1.30 25.83
C LEU A 162 9.56 1.46 27.33
N LYS A 163 8.98 0.64 28.21
CA LYS A 163 9.31 0.60 29.64
C LYS A 163 10.31 -0.50 29.97
N ILE A 164 10.41 -1.51 29.11
CA ILE A 164 11.31 -2.66 29.27
C ILE A 164 12.70 -2.30 28.76
N TRP A 165 12.76 -1.50 27.68
CA TRP A 165 13.97 -0.94 27.09
C TRP A 165 13.85 0.59 26.92
#